data_AF-A0A9D5I0Y5-F1
#
_entry.id   AF-A0A9D5I0Y5-F1
#
_cell.length_a   1.000
_cell.length_b   1.000
_cell.length_c   1.000
_cell.angle_alpha   90.00
_cell.angle_beta   90.00
_cell.angle_gamma   90.00
#
_symmetry.space_group_name_H-M   'P 1'
#
loop_
_entity.id
_entity.type
_entity.pdbx_description
1 polymer ?
#
loop_
_entity_poly.entity_id
_entity_poly.type
_entity_poly.pdbx_seq_one_letter_code
_entity_poly.pdbx_strand_id
1 'polypeptide(L)'
;MLIQILLRGLLPFIIMNVIAIVLYYQNKTHDAKGTFIASFIVLILGIASLIYNIEEWSILRKTVLHFFIMLLTIYPILIVSGWFTLISMKDYFVVFLLFLGFGTVSWLIFFILFKFTSN
;
A
#
# COMPACT_ATOMS: atom_id res chain seq x y z
N MET A 1 17.89 -6.97 -6.67
CA MET A 1 17.09 -5.74 -6.45
C MET A 1 16.13 -5.45 -7.61
N LEU A 2 16.57 -5.30 -8.86
CA LEU A 2 15.69 -4.98 -10.01
C LEU A 2 14.50 -5.94 -10.21
N ILE A 3 14.76 -7.25 -10.20
CA ILE A 3 13.71 -8.27 -10.37
C ILE A 3 12.66 -8.18 -9.27
N GLN A 4 13.05 -7.84 -8.04
CA GLN A 4 12.11 -7.70 -6.93
C GLN A 4 11.24 -6.45 -7.06
N ILE A 5 11.78 -5.33 -7.59
CA ILE A 5 10.99 -4.14 -7.93
C ILE A 5 9.93 -4.50 -8.98
N LEU A 6 10.36 -5.21 -10.03
CA LEU A 6 9.49 -5.65 -11.11
C LEU A 6 8.35 -6.53 -10.57
N LEU A 7 8.68 -7.57 -9.81
CA LEU A 7 7.71 -8.58 -9.36
C LEU A 7 6.79 -8.06 -8.24
N ARG A 8 7.32 -7.31 -7.27
CA ARG A 8 6.55 -6.90 -6.08
C ARG A 8 5.74 -5.63 -6.30
N GLY A 9 6.16 -4.75 -7.21
CA GLY A 9 5.51 -3.46 -7.46
C GLY A 9 4.98 -3.32 -8.87
N LEU A 10 5.87 -3.36 -9.87
CA LEU A 10 5.54 -2.92 -11.23
C LEU A 10 4.57 -3.88 -11.95
N LEU A 11 4.74 -5.19 -11.80
CA LEU A 11 3.86 -6.18 -12.45
C LEU A 11 2.42 -6.07 -11.93
N PRO A 12 2.14 -6.10 -10.60
CA PRO A 12 0.79 -5.85 -10.08
C PRO A 12 0.22 -4.49 -10.52
N PHE A 13 1.05 -3.44 -10.53
CA PHE A 13 0.65 -2.11 -10.97
C PHE A 13 0.14 -2.12 -12.42
N ILE A 14 0.88 -2.74 -13.34
CA ILE A 14 0.48 -2.85 -14.76
C ILE A 14 -0.84 -3.60 -14.88
N ILE A 15 -0.96 -4.75 -14.20
CA ILE A 15 -2.18 -5.58 -14.23
C ILE A 15 -3.40 -4.76 -13.76
N MET A 16 -3.27 -4.06 -12.63
CA MET A 16 -4.37 -3.24 -12.10
C MET A 16 -4.73 -2.06 -13.00
N ASN A 17 -3.75 -1.46 -13.69
CA ASN A 17 -4.04 -0.42 -14.67
C ASN A 17 -4.81 -0.96 -15.88
N VAL A 18 -4.44 -2.14 -16.38
CA VAL A 18 -5.21 -2.81 -17.45
C VAL A 18 -6.64 -3.08 -16.99
N ILE A 19 -6.83 -3.57 -15.76
CA ILE A 19 -8.17 -3.78 -15.19
C ILE A 19 -8.94 -2.46 -15.09
N ALA A 20 -8.31 -1.38 -14.62
CA ALA A 20 -8.94 -0.07 -14.52
C ALA A 20 -9.41 0.44 -15.89
N ILE A 21 -8.60 0.26 -16.94
CA ILE A 21 -8.96 0.60 -18.32
C ILE A 21 -10.16 -0.23 -18.80
N VAL A 22 -10.16 -1.54 -18.55
CA VAL A 22 -11.29 -2.42 -18.91
C VAL A 22 -12.58 -1.98 -18.20
N LEU A 23 -12.52 -1.68 -16.89
CA LEU A 23 -13.66 -1.19 -16.12
C LEU A 23 -14.20 0.14 -16.67
N TYR A 24 -13.31 1.02 -17.11
CA TYR A 24 -13.69 2.28 -17.74
C TYR A 24 -14.49 2.04 -19.03
N TYR A 25 -14.01 1.15 -19.92
CA TYR A 25 -14.74 0.78 -21.15
C TYR A 25 -16.07 0.06 -20.88
N GLN A 26 -16.22 -0.57 -19.70
CA GLN A 26 -17.48 -1.15 -19.25
C GLN A 26 -18.44 -0.13 -18.61
N ASN A 27 -18.14 1.18 -18.68
CA ASN A 27 -18.87 2.26 -18.02
C ASN A 27 -18.92 2.16 -16.48
N LYS A 28 -18.01 1.39 -15.86
CA LYS A 28 -17.86 1.27 -14.40
C LYS A 28 -16.84 2.29 -13.89
N THR A 29 -17.14 3.58 -14.09
CA THR A 29 -16.19 4.69 -13.87
C THR A 29 -15.73 4.80 -12.41
N HIS A 30 -16.61 4.55 -11.44
CA HIS A 30 -16.28 4.53 -10.02
C HIS A 30 -15.23 3.44 -9.71
N ASP A 31 -15.48 2.21 -10.16
CA ASP A 31 -14.59 1.08 -9.93
C ASP A 31 -13.28 1.22 -10.69
N ALA A 32 -13.31 1.81 -11.90
CA ALA A 32 -12.11 2.13 -12.68
C ALA A 32 -11.21 3.12 -11.92
N LYS A 33 -11.78 4.22 -11.41
CA LYS A 33 -11.04 5.21 -10.61
C LYS A 33 -10.46 4.57 -9.35
N GLY A 34 -11.26 3.77 -8.63
CA GLY A 34 -10.80 3.07 -7.43
C GLY A 34 -9.65 2.10 -7.73
N THR A 35 -9.78 1.29 -8.78
CA THR A 35 -8.74 0.34 -9.19
C THR A 35 -7.45 1.05 -9.61
N PHE A 36 -7.56 2.16 -10.34
CA PHE A 36 -6.41 2.99 -10.72
C PHE A 36 -5.67 3.52 -9.49
N ILE A 37 -6.38 4.11 -8.52
CA ILE A 37 -5.77 4.62 -7.29
C ILE A 37 -5.11 3.48 -6.50
N ALA A 38 -5.80 2.34 -6.37
CA ALA A 38 -5.27 1.17 -5.68
C ALA A 38 -3.98 0.64 -6.34
N SER A 39 -3.84 0.77 -7.67
CA SER A 39 -2.61 0.38 -8.36
C SER A 39 -1.38 1.14 -7.85
N PHE A 40 -1.49 2.44 -7.59
CA PHE A 40 -0.39 3.24 -7.03
C PHE A 40 -0.06 2.83 -5.60
N ILE A 41 -1.07 2.54 -4.79
CA ILE A 41 -0.88 2.01 -3.43
C ILE A 41 -0.08 0.70 -3.49
N VAL A 42 -0.45 -0.21 -4.38
CA VAL A 42 0.24 -1.49 -4.57
C VAL A 42 1.67 -1.30 -5.07
N LEU A 43 1.89 -0.37 -6.00
CA LEU A 43 3.24 -0.04 -6.48
C LEU A 43 4.14 0.42 -5.33
N ILE A 44 3.66 1.36 -4.52
CA ILE A 44 4.38 1.92 -3.37
C ILE A 44 4.64 0.83 -2.33
N LEU A 45 3.63 0.03 -1.98
CA LEU A 45 3.76 -1.12 -1.08
C LEU A 45 4.86 -2.08 -1.56
N GLY A 46 4.82 -2.44 -2.83
CA GLY A 46 5.77 -3.34 -3.46
C GLY A 46 7.21 -2.85 -3.36
N ILE A 47 7.44 -1.58 -3.70
CA ILE A 47 8.78 -0.96 -3.66
C ILE A 47 9.24 -0.75 -2.22
N ALA A 48 8.39 -0.22 -1.33
CA ALA A 48 8.72 0.03 0.06
C ALA A 48 8.99 -1.26 0.85
N SER A 49 8.45 -2.39 0.41
CA SER A 49 8.75 -3.71 1.00
C SER A 49 10.23 -4.10 0.89
N LEU A 50 10.97 -3.54 -0.07
CA LEU A 50 12.39 -3.86 -0.29
C LEU A 50 13.28 -3.42 0.86
N ILE A 51 12.82 -2.48 1.70
CA ILE A 51 13.51 -2.09 2.94
C ILE A 51 13.77 -3.31 3.83
N TYR A 52 12.88 -4.30 3.82
CA TYR A 52 13.06 -5.50 4.65
C TYR A 52 14.17 -6.43 4.16
N ASN A 53 14.59 -6.32 2.89
CA ASN A 53 15.68 -7.12 2.32
C ASN A 53 17.09 -6.61 2.72
N ILE A 54 17.20 -5.46 3.41
CA ILE A 54 18.51 -4.90 3.82
C ILE A 54 18.98 -5.61 5.09
N GLU A 55 19.79 -6.66 4.98
CA GLU A 55 20.17 -7.54 6.10
C GLU A 55 20.81 -6.81 7.29
N GLU A 56 21.61 -5.78 7.01
CA GLU A 56 22.36 -4.99 7.99
C GLU A 56 21.48 -4.16 8.94
N TRP A 57 20.22 -3.91 8.57
CA TRP A 57 19.34 -3.04 9.34
C TRP A 57 18.50 -3.83 10.34
N SER A 58 18.43 -3.32 11.57
CA SER A 58 17.54 -3.87 12.60
C SER A 58 16.07 -3.82 12.15
N ILE A 59 15.28 -4.78 12.64
CA ILE A 59 13.84 -4.84 12.35
C ILE A 59 13.10 -3.57 12.77
N LEU A 60 13.53 -2.95 13.87
CA LEU A 60 12.98 -1.67 14.35
C LEU A 60 13.24 -0.56 13.33
N ARG A 61 14.49 -0.42 12.85
CA ARG A 61 14.85 0.59 11.84
C ARG A 61 14.06 0.42 10.55
N LYS A 62 13.92 -0.83 10.07
CA LYS A 62 13.13 -1.17 8.88
C LYS A 62 11.66 -0.79 9.05
N THR A 63 11.06 -1.19 10.16
CA THR A 63 9.65 -0.92 10.47
C THR A 63 9.35 0.57 10.58
N VAL A 64 10.19 1.33 11.27
CA VAL A 64 10.02 2.78 11.44
C VAL A 64 10.12 3.50 10.09
N LEU A 65 11.14 3.19 9.27
CA LEU A 65 11.28 3.80 7.95
C LEU A 65 10.13 3.43 7.01
N HIS A 66 9.72 2.16 7.01
CA HIS A 66 8.57 1.71 6.24
C HIS A 66 7.30 2.46 6.67
N PHE A 67 7.06 2.59 7.98
CA PHE A 67 5.92 3.34 8.50
C PHE A 67 5.90 4.80 8.03
N PHE A 68 7.03 5.51 8.10
CA PHE A 68 7.11 6.89 7.64
C PHE A 68 6.88 7.03 6.14
N ILE A 69 7.42 6.11 5.33
CA ILE A 69 7.15 6.10 3.88
C ILE A 69 5.66 5.92 3.64
N MET A 70 5.03 4.95 4.30
CA MET A 70 3.60 4.69 4.16
C MET A 70 2.74 5.88 4.62
N LEU A 71 3.13 6.54 5.70
CA LEU A 71 2.47 7.73 6.22
C LEU A 71 2.57 8.92 5.25
N LEU A 72 3.73 9.12 4.62
CA LEU A 72 3.95 10.24 3.69
C LEU A 72 3.43 9.97 2.27
N THR A 73 3.10 8.73 1.94
CA THR A 73 2.67 8.35 0.59
C THR A 73 1.24 7.81 0.57
N ILE A 74 0.97 6.69 1.26
CA ILE A 74 -0.33 6.02 1.24
C ILE A 74 -1.41 6.84 1.92
N TYR A 75 -1.12 7.43 3.09
CA TYR A 75 -2.13 8.20 3.81
C TYR A 75 -2.64 9.42 2.99
N PRO A 76 -1.76 10.27 2.39
CA PRO A 76 -2.21 11.30 1.45
C PRO A 76 -3.03 10.76 0.28
N ILE A 77 -2.65 9.62 -0.29
CA ILE A 77 -3.42 8.96 -1.37
C ILE A 77 -4.82 8.60 -0.88
N LEU A 78 -4.97 8.04 0.33
CA LEU A 78 -6.29 7.71 0.90
C LEU A 78 -7.15 8.97 1.05
N ILE A 79 -6.56 10.08 1.48
CA ILE A 79 -7.27 11.36 1.62
C ILE A 79 -7.76 11.89 0.27
N VAL A 80 -6.94 11.87 -0.78
CA VAL A 80 -7.32 12.40 -2.10
C VAL A 80 -8.05 11.40 -2.99
N SER A 81 -8.12 10.13 -2.59
CA SER A 81 -8.69 9.04 -3.40
C SER A 81 -10.17 9.25 -3.76
N GLY A 82 -10.92 9.88 -2.86
CA GLY A 82 -12.38 9.93 -2.91
C GLY A 82 -13.07 8.64 -2.44
N TRP A 83 -12.35 7.71 -1.80
CA TRP A 83 -12.94 6.53 -1.16
C TRP A 83 -13.68 6.85 0.14
N PHE A 84 -13.28 7.95 0.79
CA PHE A 84 -13.85 8.39 2.06
C PHE A 84 -14.55 9.74 1.86
N THR A 85 -15.70 9.89 2.50
CA THR A 85 -16.40 11.17 2.59
C THR A 85 -15.74 12.01 3.67
N LEU A 86 -15.03 13.07 3.29
CA LEU A 86 -14.25 13.92 4.19
C LEU A 86 -14.93 15.28 4.35
N ILE A 87 -15.78 15.43 5.37
CA ILE A 87 -16.56 16.65 5.62
C ILE A 87 -15.99 17.44 6.81
N SER A 88 -15.35 16.75 7.74
CA SER A 88 -14.88 17.30 9.01
C SER A 88 -13.50 16.75 9.39
N MET A 89 -12.80 17.44 10.31
CA MET A 89 -11.51 16.97 10.84
C MET A 89 -11.58 15.56 11.48
N LYS A 90 -12.76 15.15 11.98
CA LYS A 90 -12.95 13.81 12.52
C LYS A 90 -12.82 12.73 11.45
N ASP A 91 -13.24 13.02 10.22
CA ASP A 91 -13.19 12.05 9.12
C ASP A 91 -11.73 11.74 8.74
N TYR A 92 -10.88 12.77 8.67
CA TYR A 92 -9.43 12.60 8.46
C TYR A 92 -8.80 11.76 9.57
N PHE A 93 -9.17 12.00 10.82
CA PHE A 93 -8.67 11.22 11.96
C PHE A 93 -9.13 9.75 11.90
N VAL A 94 -10.39 9.49 11.48
CA VAL A 94 -10.88 8.13 11.27
C VAL A 94 -10.10 7.41 10.17
N VAL A 95 -9.84 8.08 9.04
CA VAL A 95 -9.01 7.51 7.96
C VAL A 95 -7.59 7.23 8.44
N PHE A 96 -7.03 8.11 9.29
CA PHE A 96 -5.73 7.89 9.90
C PHE A 96 -5.72 6.65 10.81
N LEU A 97 -6.77 6.46 11.64
CA LEU A 97 -6.91 5.25 12.46
C LEU A 97 -7.07 3.99 11.62
N LEU A 98 -7.82 4.04 10.51
CA LEU A 98 -7.94 2.92 9.57
C LEU A 98 -6.58 2.58 8.94
N PHE A 99 -5.81 3.58 8.54
CA PHE A 99 -4.45 3.42 8.04
C PHE A 99 -3.55 2.74 9.08
N LEU A 100 -3.56 3.22 10.34
CA LEU A 100 -2.78 2.63 11.43
C LEU A 100 -3.20 1.18 11.71
N GLY A 101 -4.51 0.92 11.77
CA GLY A 101 -5.07 -0.40 12.02
C GLY A 101 -4.67 -1.40 10.94
N PHE A 102 -4.90 -1.05 9.66
CA PHE A 102 -4.55 -1.92 8.55
C PHE A 102 -3.04 -2.16 8.44
N GLY A 103 -2.23 -1.11 8.65
CA GLY A 103 -0.78 -1.21 8.68
C GLY A 103 -0.29 -2.13 9.80
N THR A 104 -0.84 -2.01 11.00
CA THR A 104 -0.47 -2.83 12.16
C THR A 104 -0.86 -4.30 11.95
N VAL A 105 -2.09 -4.56 11.49
CA VAL A 105 -2.56 -5.92 11.21
C VAL A 105 -1.69 -6.58 10.12
N SER A 106 -1.43 -5.86 9.03
CA SER A 106 -0.56 -6.36 7.96
C SER A 106 0.84 -6.66 8.46
N TRP A 107 1.44 -5.74 9.25
CA TRP A 107 2.76 -5.93 9.82
C TRP A 107 2.83 -7.15 10.74
N LEU A 108 1.83 -7.35 11.61
CA LEU A 108 1.74 -8.52 12.49
C LEU A 108 1.64 -9.83 11.69
N ILE A 109 0.77 -9.87 10.66
CA ILE A 109 0.63 -11.04 9.80
C ILE A 109 1.98 -11.41 9.16
N PHE A 110 2.67 -10.44 8.54
CA PHE A 110 3.95 -10.70 7.90
C PHE A 110 5.06 -11.04 8.89
N PHE A 111 5.08 -10.42 10.07
CA PHE A 111 6.05 -10.75 11.11
C PHE A 111 5.90 -12.20 11.58
N ILE A 112 4.65 -12.64 11.80
CA ILE A 112 4.34 -14.02 12.19
C ILE A 112 4.75 -14.99 11.08
N LEU A 113 4.36 -14.72 9.83
CA LEU A 113 4.72 -15.56 8.68
C LEU A 113 6.25 -15.68 8.54
N PHE A 114 6.97 -14.56 8.65
CA PHE A 114 8.43 -14.57 8.57
C PHE A 114 9.06 -15.45 9.66
N LYS A 115 8.57 -15.31 10.91
CA LYS A 115 9.04 -16.13 12.04
C LYS A 115 8.77 -17.63 11.85
N PHE A 116 7.66 -18.01 11.24
CA PHE A 116 7.34 -19.42 10.98
C PHE A 116 8.14 -20.02 9.82
N THR A 117 8.44 -19.23 8.79
CA THR A 117 9.14 -19.72 7.58
C THR A 117 10.66 -19.73 7.73
N SER A 118 11.21 -19.03 8.75
CA SER A 118 12.65 -18.98 9.03
C SER A 118 13.12 -19.95 10.11
N ASN A 119 12.23 -20.81 10.63
CA ASN A 119 12.54 -21.93 11.53
C ASN A 119 12.49 -23.23 10.75
#